data_AF-A0A838EQC9-F1
#
_entry.id   AF-A0A838EQC9-F1
#
_cell.length_a   1.000
_cell.length_b   1.000
_cell.length_c   1.000
_cell.angle_alpha   90.00
_cell.angle_beta   90.00
_cell.angle_gamma   90.00
#
_symmetry.space_group_name_H-M   'P 1'
#
loop_
_entity.id
_entity.type
_entity.pdbx_description
1 polymer ?
#
loop_
_entity_poly.entity_id
_entity_poly.type
_entity_poly.pdbx_seq_one_letter_code
_entity_poly.pdbx_strand_id
1 'polypeptide(L)'
;MHRSISSLIIIAVAALVIIGGAVGISFAAHATVNQRTPIIGQTVPLLKHAQFMSAASGQQQLDLSIGLKLRNAQELDTLLSAMYNAKSPLYHHFLSPQQFAAEFGPTSAQQQQVVSYLQGQGITVTHVASNGL
;
A
#
# COMPACT_ATOMS: atom_id res chain seq x y z
N MET A 1 54.92 50.43 -14.80
CA MET A 1 54.65 49.30 -15.74
C MET A 1 54.11 48.15 -14.93
N HIS A 2 52.78 48.04 -14.86
CA HIS A 2 52.02 47.38 -13.80
C HIS A 2 50.94 46.48 -14.41
N ARG A 3 51.32 45.61 -15.35
CA ARG A 3 50.38 44.81 -16.17
C ARG A 3 51.02 43.47 -16.60
N SER A 4 51.20 42.53 -15.68
CA SER A 4 51.51 41.11 -16.04
C SER A 4 51.44 40.11 -14.87
N ILE A 5 51.22 40.54 -13.63
CA ILE A 5 51.31 39.66 -12.44
C ILE A 5 49.92 39.34 -11.85
N SER A 6 48.88 40.05 -12.29
CA SER A 6 47.50 39.91 -11.82
C SER A 6 46.76 38.68 -12.38
N SER A 7 47.21 38.11 -13.51
CA SER A 7 46.50 37.01 -14.18
C SER A 7 46.87 35.60 -13.69
N LEU A 8 47.94 35.45 -12.91
CA LEU A 8 48.38 34.13 -12.43
C LEU A 8 47.83 33.75 -11.04
N ILE A 9 47.24 34.70 -10.30
CA ILE A 9 46.65 34.42 -8.97
C ILE A 9 45.18 33.98 -9.09
N ILE A 10 44.50 34.25 -10.20
CA ILE A 10 43.08 33.85 -10.40
C ILE A 10 42.97 32.35 -10.73
N ILE A 11 44.01 31.74 -11.32
CA ILE A 11 43.99 30.29 -11.64
C ILE A 11 44.25 29.43 -10.39
N ALA A 12 44.90 29.98 -9.35
CA ALA A 12 45.17 29.24 -8.11
C ALA A 12 43.96 29.15 -7.16
N VAL A 13 42.98 30.06 -7.26
CA VAL A 13 41.72 29.96 -6.48
C VAL A 13 40.70 29.03 -7.16
N ALA A 14 40.80 28.83 -8.47
CA ALA A 14 39.96 27.87 -9.21
C ALA A 14 40.39 26.40 -9.00
N ALA A 15 41.63 26.14 -8.59
CA ALA A 15 42.15 24.79 -8.39
C ALA A 15 41.95 24.24 -6.96
N LEU A 16 41.55 25.07 -5.99
CA LEU A 16 41.34 24.66 -4.59
C LEU A 16 39.86 24.63 -4.16
N VAL A 17 38.93 24.57 -5.11
CA VAL A 17 37.49 24.32 -4.85
C VAL A 17 37.06 22.92 -5.33
N ILE A 18 37.93 22.16 -5.98
CA ILE A 18 37.55 20.85 -6.56
C ILE A 18 37.82 19.67 -5.61
N ILE A 19 38.45 19.87 -4.44
CA ILE A 19 38.85 18.76 -3.53
C ILE A 19 38.10 18.76 -2.18
N GLY A 20 37.15 19.66 -1.94
CA GLY A 20 36.47 19.75 -0.65
C GLY A 20 34.98 20.06 -0.77
N GLY A 21 34.16 19.09 -1.22
CA GLY A 21 32.73 19.36 -1.29
C GLY A 21 31.84 18.30 -1.92
N ALA A 22 32.15 17.02 -1.77
CA ALA A 22 31.17 15.95 -2.01
C ALA A 22 30.58 15.50 -0.66
N VAL A 23 30.08 16.44 0.15
CA VAL A 23 29.06 16.08 1.14
C VAL A 23 27.82 15.80 0.31
N GLY A 24 27.53 14.52 0.08
CA GLY A 24 26.27 14.08 -0.48
C GLY A 24 25.15 14.59 0.42
N ILE A 25 24.54 15.71 0.03
CA ILE A 25 23.29 16.15 0.64
C ILE A 25 22.26 15.15 0.12
N SER A 26 22.11 14.06 0.84
CA SER A 26 20.97 13.17 0.67
C SER A 26 19.73 14.03 0.92
N PHE A 27 19.07 14.46 -0.15
CA PHE A 27 17.70 14.90 -0.06
C PHE A 27 16.90 13.68 0.37
N ALA A 28 16.76 13.49 1.68
CA ALA A 28 15.65 12.71 2.21
C ALA A 28 14.40 13.50 1.83
N ALA A 29 13.92 13.27 0.61
CA ALA A 29 12.56 13.59 0.24
C ALA A 29 11.69 12.76 1.17
N HIS A 30 11.33 13.34 2.30
CA HIS A 30 10.23 12.86 3.10
C HIS A 30 9.01 13.12 2.22
N ALA A 31 8.66 12.17 1.37
CA ALA A 31 7.35 12.14 0.80
C ALA A 31 6.40 12.11 2.00
N THR A 32 5.73 13.23 2.28
CA THR A 32 4.53 13.22 3.10
C THR A 32 3.52 12.38 2.32
N VAL A 33 3.60 11.06 2.51
CA VAL A 33 2.58 10.11 2.07
C VAL A 33 1.43 10.26 3.06
N ASN A 34 0.74 11.39 2.97
CA ASN A 34 -0.56 11.59 3.61
C ASN A 34 -1.63 11.85 2.56
N GLN A 35 -1.41 11.33 1.34
CA GLN A 35 -2.48 11.21 0.36
C GLN A 35 -3.40 10.08 0.80
N ARG A 36 -4.53 10.47 1.40
CA ARG A 36 -5.61 9.54 1.70
C ARG A 36 -6.33 9.19 0.40
N THR A 37 -6.38 7.91 0.06
CA THR A 37 -7.13 7.41 -1.08
C THR A 37 -8.52 6.99 -0.62
N PRO A 38 -9.61 7.49 -1.23
CA PRO A 38 -10.95 7.05 -0.87
C PRO A 38 -11.16 5.58 -1.24
N ILE A 39 -11.79 4.83 -0.33
CA ILE A 39 -12.28 3.47 -0.63
C ILE A 39 -13.70 3.62 -1.19
N ILE A 40 -13.85 3.38 -2.49
CA ILE A 40 -15.13 3.54 -3.20
C ILE A 40 -16.05 2.36 -2.90
N GLY A 41 -17.36 2.62 -2.81
CA GLY A 41 -18.39 1.58 -2.60
C GLY A 41 -18.80 1.34 -1.15
N GLN A 42 -18.28 2.13 -0.20
CA GLN A 42 -18.58 1.99 1.24
C GLN A 42 -19.73 2.89 1.75
N THR A 43 -20.42 3.62 0.86
CA THR A 43 -21.55 4.45 1.27
C THR A 43 -22.82 3.63 1.39
N VAL A 44 -23.43 3.59 2.57
CA VAL A 44 -24.73 2.94 2.80
C VAL A 44 -25.85 3.89 2.34
N PRO A 45 -26.58 3.61 1.23
CA PRO A 45 -27.55 4.56 0.68
C PRO A 45 -28.69 4.91 1.66
N LEU A 46 -29.01 3.99 2.58
CA LEU A 46 -30.02 4.18 3.61
C LEU A 46 -29.71 5.34 4.56
N LEU A 47 -28.43 5.73 4.71
CA LEU A 47 -28.04 6.85 5.56
C LEU A 47 -28.56 8.21 5.06
N LYS A 48 -28.98 8.33 3.79
CA LYS A 48 -29.58 9.57 3.26
C LYS A 48 -30.87 9.98 3.99
N HIS A 49 -31.53 9.03 4.64
CA HIS A 49 -32.76 9.25 5.40
C HIS A 49 -32.54 9.13 6.92
N ALA A 50 -31.29 8.92 7.36
CA ALA A 50 -30.98 8.79 8.76
C ALA A 50 -30.94 10.18 9.43
N GLN A 51 -31.47 10.25 10.65
CA GLN A 51 -31.31 11.42 11.51
C GLN A 51 -30.07 11.22 12.38
N PHE A 52 -29.14 12.17 12.33
CA PHE A 52 -28.02 12.18 13.24
C PHE A 52 -28.51 12.47 14.67
N MET A 53 -28.29 11.54 15.59
CA MET A 53 -28.69 11.70 16.99
C MET A 53 -27.57 12.32 17.82
N SER A 54 -26.44 11.63 17.90
CA SER A 54 -25.25 12.07 18.61
C SER A 54 -24.02 11.32 18.11
N ALA A 55 -22.82 11.84 18.40
CA ALA A 55 -21.60 11.07 18.21
C ALA A 55 -21.55 9.89 19.19
N ALA A 56 -20.96 8.78 18.77
CA ALA A 56 -20.61 7.69 19.67
C ALA A 56 -19.56 8.16 20.69
N SER A 57 -19.52 7.52 21.86
CA SER A 57 -18.49 7.79 22.86
C SER A 57 -17.09 7.51 22.28
N GLY A 58 -16.12 8.39 22.55
CA GLY A 58 -14.73 8.17 22.16
C GLY A 58 -14.07 6.96 22.86
N GLN A 59 -14.72 6.40 23.88
CA GLN A 59 -14.28 5.20 24.59
C GLN A 59 -14.94 3.91 24.05
N GLN A 60 -15.89 4.04 23.13
CA GLN A 60 -16.55 2.88 22.52
C GLN A 60 -15.54 2.13 21.66
N GLN A 61 -15.37 0.83 21.93
CA GLN A 61 -14.56 -0.04 21.07
C GLN A 61 -15.38 -0.46 19.85
N LEU A 62 -14.72 -0.50 18.69
CA LEU A 62 -15.29 -1.00 17.45
C LEU A 62 -14.45 -2.19 16.98
N ASP A 63 -15.13 -3.30 16.72
CA ASP A 63 -14.53 -4.43 16.02
C ASP A 63 -14.74 -4.25 14.51
N LEU A 64 -13.63 -4.26 13.77
CA LEU A 64 -13.62 -4.03 12.33
C LEU A 64 -13.08 -5.26 11.61
N SER A 65 -13.69 -5.60 10.48
CA SER A 65 -13.17 -6.59 9.54
C SER A 65 -12.68 -5.89 8.29
N ILE A 66 -11.43 -6.17 7.90
CA ILE A 66 -10.77 -5.56 6.74
C ILE A 66 -10.51 -6.65 5.70
N GLY A 67 -11.26 -6.61 4.60
CA GLY A 67 -11.06 -7.49 3.46
C GLY A 67 -9.98 -6.96 2.53
N LEU A 68 -9.07 -7.83 2.08
CA LEU A 68 -8.05 -7.48 1.10
C LEU A 68 -8.48 -7.90 -0.31
N LYS A 69 -7.97 -7.17 -1.31
CA LYS A 69 -8.27 -7.46 -2.70
C LYS A 69 -7.63 -8.78 -3.13
N LEU A 70 -8.43 -9.64 -3.78
CA LEU A 70 -7.95 -10.86 -4.40
C LEU A 70 -6.96 -10.57 -5.54
N ARG A 71 -6.00 -11.48 -5.72
CA ARG A 71 -5.13 -11.53 -6.87
C ARG A 71 -5.81 -12.28 -8.02
N ASN A 72 -5.34 -12.07 -9.23
CA ASN A 72 -5.70 -12.89 -10.40
C ASN A 72 -7.22 -13.01 -10.64
N ALA A 73 -7.94 -11.88 -10.52
CA ALA A 73 -9.41 -11.88 -10.56
C ALA A 73 -9.98 -12.35 -11.91
N GLN A 74 -9.27 -12.07 -13.02
CA GLN A 74 -9.70 -12.50 -14.35
C GLN A 74 -9.53 -14.01 -14.55
N GLU A 75 -8.43 -14.55 -14.02
CA GLU A 75 -8.15 -15.98 -14.00
C GLU A 75 -9.14 -16.72 -13.10
N LEU A 76 -9.51 -16.13 -11.96
CA LEU A 76 -10.55 -16.66 -11.08
C LEU A 76 -11.90 -16.75 -11.80
N ASP A 77 -12.30 -15.72 -12.53
CA ASP A 77 -13.56 -15.71 -13.30
C ASP A 77 -13.56 -16.78 -14.41
N THR A 78 -12.42 -16.94 -15.08
CA THR A 78 -12.22 -17.98 -16.09
C THR A 78 -12.32 -19.38 -15.49
N LEU A 79 -11.64 -19.61 -14.35
CA LEU A 79 -11.68 -20.86 -13.62
C LEU A 79 -13.11 -21.18 -13.16
N LEU A 80 -13.81 -20.20 -12.56
CA LEU A 80 -15.18 -20.36 -12.12
C LEU A 80 -16.10 -20.76 -13.29
N SER A 81 -15.99 -20.06 -14.42
CA SER A 81 -16.74 -20.39 -15.63
C SER A 81 -16.48 -21.82 -16.12
N ALA A 82 -15.22 -22.28 -16.04
CA ALA A 82 -14.85 -23.64 -16.41
C ALA A 82 -15.35 -24.70 -15.42
N MET A 83 -15.43 -24.41 -14.12
CA MET A 83 -15.87 -25.36 -13.10
C MET A 83 -17.38 -25.63 -13.11
N TYR A 84 -18.17 -24.68 -13.62
CA TYR A 84 -19.62 -24.79 -13.72
C TYR A 84 -20.13 -25.15 -15.13
N ASN A 85 -19.23 -25.30 -16.11
CA ASN A 85 -19.59 -25.71 -17.46
C ASN A 85 -19.47 -27.23 -17.63
N ALA A 86 -20.58 -27.94 -17.86
CA ALA A 86 -20.59 -29.40 -18.04
C ALA A 86 -19.75 -29.91 -19.23
N LYS A 87 -19.40 -29.06 -20.20
CA LYS A 87 -18.52 -29.41 -21.34
C LYS A 87 -17.03 -29.22 -21.02
N SER A 88 -16.72 -28.63 -19.87
CA SER A 88 -15.35 -28.37 -19.44
C SER A 88 -14.75 -29.61 -18.78
N PRO A 89 -13.45 -29.90 -19.01
CA PRO A 89 -12.75 -30.92 -18.25
C PRO A 89 -12.60 -30.56 -16.76
N LEU A 90 -12.85 -29.29 -16.38
CA LEU A 90 -12.81 -28.82 -14.99
C LEU A 90 -14.17 -28.82 -14.29
N TYR A 91 -15.22 -29.37 -14.93
CA TYR A 91 -16.56 -29.42 -14.33
C TYR A 91 -16.56 -30.13 -12.97
N HIS A 92 -17.12 -29.48 -11.94
CA HIS A 92 -17.14 -29.98 -10.55
C HIS A 92 -15.75 -30.24 -9.92
N HIS A 93 -14.66 -29.75 -10.52
CA HIS A 93 -13.33 -29.81 -9.93
C HIS A 93 -13.08 -28.59 -9.03
N PHE A 94 -13.57 -28.66 -7.78
CA PHE A 94 -13.46 -27.57 -6.80
C PHE A 94 -12.08 -27.46 -6.15
N LEU A 95 -11.65 -26.21 -5.90
CA LEU A 95 -10.44 -25.93 -5.12
C LEU A 95 -10.69 -26.09 -3.62
N SER A 96 -9.68 -26.57 -2.89
CA SER A 96 -9.67 -26.46 -1.44
C SER A 96 -9.45 -25.00 -1.01
N PRO A 97 -9.83 -24.61 0.22
CA PRO A 97 -9.55 -23.27 0.74
C PRO A 97 -8.07 -22.87 0.64
N GLN A 98 -7.15 -23.82 0.85
CA GLN A 98 -5.71 -23.57 0.78
C GLN A 98 -5.23 -23.32 -0.65
N GLN A 99 -5.77 -24.08 -1.62
CA GLN A 99 -5.47 -23.86 -3.04
C GLN A 99 -5.98 -22.50 -3.50
N PHE A 100 -7.21 -22.14 -3.09
CA PHE A 100 -7.76 -20.83 -3.39
C PHE A 100 -6.92 -19.70 -2.79
N ALA A 101 -6.55 -19.81 -1.51
CA ALA A 101 -5.71 -18.81 -0.84
C ALA A 101 -4.34 -18.65 -1.51
N ALA A 102 -3.72 -19.76 -1.93
CA ALA A 102 -2.42 -19.75 -2.59
C ALA A 102 -2.46 -19.05 -3.96
N GLU A 103 -3.49 -19.29 -4.75
CA GLU A 103 -3.59 -18.76 -6.12
C GLU A 103 -4.22 -17.36 -6.18
N PHE A 104 -5.28 -17.13 -5.40
CA PHE A 104 -6.14 -15.95 -5.52
C PHE A 104 -6.17 -15.08 -4.25
N GLY A 105 -5.83 -15.62 -3.08
CA GLY A 105 -5.76 -14.86 -1.84
C GLY A 105 -4.61 -13.83 -1.81
N PRO A 106 -4.64 -12.80 -0.95
CA PRO A 106 -3.56 -11.84 -0.78
C PRO A 106 -2.28 -12.55 -0.29
N THR A 107 -1.11 -12.07 -0.72
CA THR A 107 0.16 -12.66 -0.27
C THR A 107 0.44 -12.35 1.21
N SER A 108 1.25 -13.17 1.87
CA SER A 108 1.67 -12.91 3.26
C SER A 108 2.32 -11.52 3.43
N ALA A 109 3.06 -11.05 2.42
CA ALA A 109 3.66 -9.72 2.43
C ALA A 109 2.61 -8.60 2.40
N GLN A 110 1.56 -8.75 1.58
CA GLN A 110 0.45 -7.79 1.50
C GLN A 110 -0.34 -7.76 2.82
N GLN A 111 -0.60 -8.93 3.39
CA GLN A 111 -1.26 -9.04 4.69
C GLN A 111 -0.44 -8.33 5.78
N GLN A 112 0.86 -8.61 5.85
CA GLN A 112 1.75 -8.01 6.85
C GLN A 112 1.85 -6.49 6.68
N GLN A 113 1.88 -5.99 5.44
CA GLN A 113 1.89 -4.55 5.16
C GLN A 113 0.64 -3.86 5.75
N VAL A 114 -0.54 -4.47 5.59
CA VAL A 114 -1.78 -3.92 6.15
C VAL A 114 -1.80 -4.04 7.68
N VAL A 115 -1.35 -5.17 8.24
CA VAL A 115 -1.22 -5.33 9.71
C VAL A 115 -0.33 -4.24 10.31
N SER A 116 0.86 -4.03 9.74
CA SER A 116 1.79 -3.00 10.21
C SER A 116 1.22 -1.59 10.05
N TYR A 117 0.48 -1.34 8.96
CA TYR A 117 -0.22 -0.07 8.78
C TYR A 117 -1.28 0.16 9.88
N LEU A 118 -2.16 -0.81 10.13
CA LEU A 118 -3.22 -0.70 11.13
C LEU A 118 -2.65 -0.50 12.55
N GLN A 119 -1.63 -1.27 12.91
CA GLN A 119 -0.92 -1.10 14.19
C GLN A 119 -0.27 0.28 14.30
N GLY A 120 0.33 0.79 13.22
CA GLY A 120 0.87 2.14 13.16
C GLY A 120 -0.19 3.25 13.29
N GLN A 121 -1.46 2.94 13.03
CA GLN A 121 -2.61 3.83 13.28
C GLN A 121 -3.21 3.65 14.70
N GLY A 122 -2.59 2.85 15.56
CA GLY A 122 -3.10 2.57 16.91
C GLY A 122 -4.25 1.54 16.95
N ILE A 123 -4.49 0.81 15.86
CA ILE A 123 -5.50 -0.25 15.80
C ILE A 123 -4.88 -1.58 16.23
N THR A 124 -5.50 -2.25 17.20
CA THR A 124 -5.11 -3.59 17.61
C THR A 124 -5.64 -4.62 16.61
N VAL A 125 -4.73 -5.38 15.98
CA VAL A 125 -5.10 -6.53 15.14
C VAL A 125 -5.28 -7.76 16.03
N THR A 126 -6.51 -8.21 16.18
CA THR A 126 -6.88 -9.33 17.06
C THR A 126 -6.81 -10.68 16.35
N HIS A 127 -7.00 -10.72 15.04
CA HIS A 127 -6.99 -11.95 14.25
C HIS A 127 -6.61 -11.67 12.78
N VAL A 128 -5.87 -12.61 12.19
CA VAL A 128 -5.63 -12.68 10.73
C VAL A 128 -6.14 -14.04 10.27
N ALA A 129 -7.05 -14.06 9.30
CA ALA A 129 -7.64 -15.31 8.82
C ALA A 129 -6.58 -16.22 8.21
N SER A 130 -6.59 -17.51 8.56
CA SER A 130 -5.60 -18.49 8.11
C SER A 130 -5.66 -18.78 6.60
N ASN A 131 -6.82 -18.54 5.97
CA ASN A 131 -7.01 -18.58 4.52
C ASN A 131 -6.74 -17.23 3.85
N GLY A 132 -6.40 -16.18 4.61
CA GLY A 132 -6.11 -14.84 4.10
C GLY A 132 -7.31 -14.11 3.50
N LEU A 133 -8.55 -14.54 3.79
CA LEU A 133 -9.80 -13.96 3.29
C LEU A 133 -10.55 -13.17 4.35
#